data_AF-A0A3B0KQN5-F1
#
_entry.id   AF-A0A3B0KQN5-F1
#
_cell.length_a   1.000
_cell.length_b   1.000
_cell.length_c   1.000
_cell.angle_alpha   90.00
_cell.angle_beta   90.00
_cell.angle_gamma   90.00
#
_symmetry.space_group_name_H-M   'P 1'
#
loop_
_entity.id
_entity.type
_entity.pdbx_description
1 polymer ?
#
loop_
_entity_poly.entity_id
_entity_poly.type
_entity_poly.pdbx_seq_one_letter_code
_entity_poly.pdbx_strand_id
1 'polypeptide(L)'
;MFADAGYDVWLGNARGNTYSRQHKHIHPDTSDFWKFSWHEIGVYDLAAMLDYALSASNASSLHFVAHSQGTTTFFVLMSSLPWYNEKVRSVHLLAPIAYMRNHSFILSKLGGIFLGSPSFLSWILGSMELLPITSLQKLMCEHVCSEGSMFKFLCSGLLDFIGGWGTRHLNQTLLTDVCATHPAGASTSQIIHYLQLYTSGDFRQYDHGREQNEIIYQQATPPSYNVKNINSCVHMYYSDNDYMSAVEDVEYLASLLPCAELYRIPYSDWNHYDFLWSINVKEVINNRIIDKMERYDIEHATGMSF
;
A
#
# COMPACT_ATOMS: atom_id res chain seq x y z
N MET A 1 -6.88 17.07 -9.65
CA MET A 1 -7.46 17.51 -8.37
C MET A 1 -6.44 18.13 -7.42
N PHE A 2 -5.46 17.40 -6.88
CA PHE A 2 -4.43 18.03 -6.01
C PHE A 2 -3.64 19.12 -6.75
N ALA A 3 -3.25 18.86 -8.00
CA ALA A 3 -2.63 19.87 -8.86
C ALA A 3 -3.56 21.08 -9.12
N ASP A 4 -4.85 20.84 -9.35
CA ASP A 4 -5.84 21.93 -9.55
C ASP A 4 -6.06 22.75 -8.27
N ALA A 5 -5.84 22.14 -7.11
CA ALA A 5 -5.85 22.81 -5.80
C ALA A 5 -4.51 23.52 -5.49
N GLY A 6 -3.56 23.55 -6.43
CA GLY A 6 -2.32 24.31 -6.31
C GLY A 6 -1.14 23.56 -5.69
N TYR A 7 -1.25 22.25 -5.45
CA TYR A 7 -0.14 21.44 -4.94
C TYR A 7 0.80 20.98 -6.05
N ASP A 8 2.11 20.92 -5.75
CA ASP A 8 3.09 20.21 -6.56
C ASP A 8 3.00 18.69 -6.26
N VAL A 9 2.60 17.89 -7.26
CA VAL A 9 2.21 16.49 -7.06
C VAL A 9 3.27 15.52 -7.56
N TRP A 10 3.78 14.70 -6.65
CA TRP A 10 4.77 13.66 -6.91
C TRP A 10 4.13 12.27 -6.79
N LEU A 11 4.30 11.41 -7.80
CA LEU A 11 3.76 10.05 -7.83
C LEU A 11 4.90 9.02 -7.81
N GLY A 12 5.02 8.27 -6.71
CA GLY A 12 6.07 7.27 -6.52
C GLY A 12 5.82 5.95 -7.27
N ASN A 13 6.90 5.27 -7.66
CA ASN A 13 6.87 3.95 -8.30
C ASN A 13 7.80 2.98 -7.58
N ALA A 14 7.23 2.02 -6.86
CA ALA A 14 7.99 1.00 -6.12
C ALA A 14 8.79 0.08 -7.06
N ARG A 15 9.96 -0.37 -6.61
CA ARG A 15 10.81 -1.33 -7.34
C ARG A 15 10.03 -2.57 -7.78
N GLY A 16 10.37 -3.05 -8.97
CA GLY A 16 9.75 -4.21 -9.61
C GLY A 16 8.41 -3.95 -10.29
N ASN A 17 7.80 -2.77 -10.11
CA ASN A 17 6.66 -2.38 -10.94
C ASN A 17 7.11 -2.00 -12.37
N THR A 18 6.14 -1.81 -13.27
CA THR A 18 6.35 -1.55 -14.70
C THR A 18 7.28 -0.37 -14.98
N TYR A 19 7.28 0.65 -14.11
CA TYR A 19 8.07 1.86 -14.27
C TYR A 19 9.40 1.84 -13.49
N SER A 20 9.58 0.88 -12.58
CA SER A 20 10.75 0.74 -11.70
C SER A 20 11.37 -0.66 -11.77
N ARG A 21 11.51 -1.21 -12.99
CA ARG A 21 12.07 -2.56 -13.27
C ARG A 21 13.51 -2.52 -13.79
N GLN A 22 14.35 -1.64 -13.24
CA GLN A 22 15.77 -1.53 -13.60
C GLN A 22 16.65 -1.51 -12.34
N HIS A 23 17.87 -2.04 -12.47
CA HIS A 23 18.87 -2.02 -11.39
C HIS A 23 20.27 -1.82 -11.99
N LYS A 24 21.17 -1.15 -11.25
CA LYS A 24 22.51 -0.80 -11.74
C LYS A 24 23.38 -2.02 -12.10
N HIS A 25 23.14 -3.16 -11.45
CA HIS A 25 24.03 -4.32 -11.52
C HIS A 25 23.32 -5.67 -11.70
N ILE A 26 21.99 -5.72 -11.59
CA ILE A 26 21.23 -6.98 -11.52
C ILE A 26 20.17 -6.95 -12.62
N HIS A 27 20.09 -8.01 -13.42
CA HIS A 27 19.11 -8.10 -14.49
C HIS A 27 17.77 -8.58 -13.94
N PRO A 28 16.62 -8.03 -14.37
CA PRO A 28 15.30 -8.41 -13.86
C PRO A 28 14.87 -9.84 -14.18
N ASP A 29 15.58 -10.55 -15.06
CA ASP A 29 15.32 -11.98 -15.33
C ASP A 29 15.99 -12.91 -14.31
N THR A 30 16.73 -12.35 -13.33
CA THR A 30 17.36 -13.12 -12.25
C THR A 30 16.52 -13.05 -10.98
N SER A 31 16.48 -14.13 -10.19
CA SER A 31 15.76 -14.14 -8.91
C SER A 31 16.32 -13.11 -7.92
N ASP A 32 17.61 -12.81 -8.00
CA ASP A 32 18.26 -11.78 -7.17
C ASP A 32 17.62 -10.40 -7.32
N PHE A 33 17.11 -10.06 -8.50
CA PHE A 33 16.40 -8.79 -8.72
C PHE A 33 15.12 -8.69 -7.87
N TRP A 34 14.44 -9.82 -7.68
CA TRP A 34 13.15 -9.92 -7.01
C TRP A 34 13.28 -10.26 -5.51
N LYS A 35 14.50 -10.32 -4.97
CA LYS A 35 14.77 -10.52 -3.53
C LYS A 35 14.49 -9.25 -2.72
N PHE A 36 13.22 -8.83 -2.71
CA PHE A 36 12.74 -7.71 -1.91
C PHE A 36 11.28 -7.92 -1.50
N SER A 37 10.87 -7.28 -0.42
CA SER A 37 9.49 -7.14 0.03
C SER A 37 9.15 -5.66 0.22
N TRP A 38 8.01 -5.37 0.84
CA TRP A 38 7.63 -4.01 1.20
C TRP A 38 8.55 -3.40 2.27
N HIS A 39 9.40 -4.19 2.94
CA HIS A 39 10.47 -3.65 3.80
C HIS A 39 11.41 -2.75 2.99
N GLU A 40 12.01 -3.30 1.93
CA GLU A 40 12.96 -2.58 1.08
C GLU A 40 12.29 -1.39 0.38
N ILE A 41 11.01 -1.52 0.01
CA ILE A 41 10.25 -0.39 -0.56
C ILE A 41 10.10 0.73 0.49
N GLY A 42 9.83 0.41 1.75
CA GLY A 42 9.77 1.40 2.82
C GLY A 42 11.12 2.08 3.08
N VAL A 43 12.15 1.30 3.43
CA VAL A 43 13.42 1.86 3.94
C VAL A 43 14.35 2.41 2.85
N TYR A 44 14.19 1.99 1.58
CA TYR A 44 15.02 2.47 0.48
C TYR A 44 14.23 3.27 -0.54
N ASP A 45 13.15 2.72 -1.12
CA ASP A 45 12.45 3.39 -2.23
C ASP A 45 11.76 4.65 -1.76
N LEU A 46 10.92 4.54 -0.73
CA LEU A 46 10.17 5.66 -0.20
C LEU A 46 11.12 6.72 0.38
N ALA A 47 12.16 6.30 1.10
CA ALA A 47 13.21 7.20 1.59
C ALA A 47 13.84 8.02 0.45
N ALA A 48 14.27 7.37 -0.63
CA ALA A 48 14.86 8.03 -1.79
C ALA A 48 13.87 8.92 -2.55
N MET A 49 12.60 8.50 -2.67
CA MET A 49 11.54 9.30 -3.30
C MET A 49 11.25 10.58 -2.52
N LEU A 50 11.15 10.50 -1.19
CA LEU A 50 10.96 11.67 -0.33
C LEU A 50 12.15 12.62 -0.44
N ASP A 51 13.37 12.11 -0.33
CA ASP A 51 14.58 12.93 -0.41
C ASP A 51 14.70 13.65 -1.75
N TYR A 52 14.40 12.95 -2.84
CA TYR A 52 14.41 13.54 -4.17
C TYR A 52 13.34 14.61 -4.33
N ALA A 53 12.09 14.33 -3.95
CA ALA A 53 10.99 15.29 -4.08
C ALA A 53 11.25 16.57 -3.26
N LEU A 54 11.73 16.43 -2.02
CA LEU A 54 12.08 17.56 -1.15
C LEU A 54 13.26 18.35 -1.70
N SER A 55 14.32 17.67 -2.16
CA SER A 55 15.48 18.35 -2.77
C SER A 55 15.11 19.07 -4.07
N ALA A 56 14.26 18.48 -4.91
CA ALA A 56 13.88 19.04 -6.20
C ALA A 56 12.94 20.24 -6.05
N SER A 57 12.02 20.19 -5.08
CA SER A 57 11.07 21.27 -4.78
C SER A 57 11.63 22.34 -3.83
N ASN A 58 12.81 22.11 -3.24
CA ASN A 58 13.38 22.93 -2.17
C ASN A 58 12.45 23.07 -0.94
N ALA A 59 11.61 22.05 -0.70
CA ALA A 59 10.75 21.96 0.46
C ALA A 59 11.44 21.16 1.59
N SER A 60 11.15 21.49 2.85
CA SER A 60 11.64 20.73 4.01
C SER A 60 10.77 19.53 4.38
N SER A 61 9.50 19.57 4.00
CA SER A 61 8.49 18.54 4.29
C SER A 61 7.36 18.59 3.27
N LEU A 62 6.60 17.48 3.14
CA LEU A 62 5.49 17.33 2.20
C LEU A 62 4.25 16.67 2.83
N HIS A 63 3.09 16.81 2.19
CA HIS A 63 1.89 16.05 2.56
C HIS A 63 1.97 14.66 1.92
N PHE A 64 1.80 13.62 2.73
CA PHE A 64 1.92 12.23 2.28
C PHE A 64 0.55 11.59 2.15
N VAL A 65 0.26 11.02 0.97
CA VAL A 65 -0.97 10.27 0.70
C VAL A 65 -0.59 8.90 0.15
N ALA A 66 -1.16 7.84 0.70
CA ALA A 66 -0.91 6.49 0.21
C ALA A 66 -2.14 5.59 0.33
N HIS A 67 -2.17 4.54 -0.49
CA HIS A 67 -3.21 3.52 -0.52
C HIS A 67 -2.62 2.12 -0.32
N SER A 68 -3.33 1.25 0.40
CA SER A 68 -3.01 -0.17 0.53
C SER A 68 -1.55 -0.40 0.96
N GLN A 69 -0.74 -1.17 0.22
CA GLN A 69 0.68 -1.40 0.52
C GLN A 69 1.50 -0.11 0.64
N GLY A 70 1.13 0.97 -0.04
CA GLY A 70 1.80 2.27 0.14
C GLY A 70 1.69 2.81 1.56
N THR A 71 0.64 2.42 2.29
CA THR A 71 0.50 2.73 3.73
C THR A 71 1.44 1.85 4.56
N THR A 72 1.62 0.57 4.20
CA THR A 72 2.57 -0.33 4.84
C THR A 72 3.99 0.23 4.74
N THR A 73 4.40 0.71 3.57
CA THR A 73 5.75 1.26 3.35
C THR A 73 5.97 2.55 4.14
N PHE A 74 4.93 3.38 4.31
CA PHE A 74 4.96 4.52 5.23
C PHE A 74 5.23 4.06 6.68
N PHE A 75 4.45 3.09 7.19
CA PHE A 75 4.66 2.61 8.56
C PHE A 75 6.05 2.00 8.74
N VAL A 76 6.56 1.26 7.75
CA VAL A 76 7.93 0.74 7.78
C VAL A 76 8.95 1.86 7.89
N LEU A 77 8.89 2.84 6.98
CA LEU A 77 9.88 3.92 6.95
C LEU A 77 9.87 4.72 8.25
N MET A 78 8.68 5.19 8.65
CA MET A 78 8.55 6.11 9.79
C MET A 78 8.84 5.44 11.14
N SER A 79 8.62 4.13 11.26
CA SER A 79 8.97 3.38 12.47
C SER A 79 10.45 2.96 12.53
N SER A 80 11.04 2.64 11.37
CA SER A 80 12.41 2.10 11.28
C SER A 80 13.47 3.20 11.20
N LEU A 81 13.15 4.33 10.54
CA LEU A 81 14.04 5.48 10.37
C LEU A 81 13.34 6.74 10.91
N PRO A 82 13.26 6.93 12.25
CA PRO A 82 12.39 7.94 12.84
C PRO A 82 12.69 9.40 12.44
N TRP A 83 13.91 9.69 11.95
CA TRP A 83 14.25 11.01 11.40
C TRP A 83 13.50 11.35 10.11
N TYR A 84 12.85 10.41 9.42
CA TYR A 84 11.95 10.73 8.31
C TYR A 84 10.61 11.32 8.76
N ASN A 85 10.23 11.20 10.03
CA ASN A 85 8.96 11.76 10.52
C ASN A 85 8.88 13.29 10.37
N GLU A 86 10.03 14.00 10.41
CA GLU A 86 10.08 15.45 10.22
C GLU A 86 9.85 15.89 8.76
N LYS A 87 9.95 14.95 7.82
CA LYS A 87 9.81 15.19 6.38
C LYS A 87 8.37 15.15 5.89
N VAL A 88 7.41 14.89 6.79
CA VAL A 88 5.98 14.84 6.46
C VAL A 88 5.19 15.84 7.30
N ARG A 89 4.30 16.58 6.62
CA ARG A 89 3.41 17.60 7.20
C ARG A 89 2.12 16.99 7.73
N SER A 90 1.35 16.42 6.82
CA SER A 90 0.17 15.61 7.11
C SER A 90 0.26 14.26 6.42
N VAL A 91 -0.40 13.26 6.99
CA VAL A 91 -0.34 11.88 6.51
C VAL A 91 -1.76 11.35 6.34
N HIS A 92 -2.09 10.90 5.12
CA HIS A 92 -3.40 10.40 4.74
C HIS A 92 -3.29 8.99 4.16
N LEU A 93 -3.76 7.99 4.90
CA LEU A 93 -3.61 6.58 4.56
C LEU A 93 -4.98 5.97 4.23
N LEU A 94 -5.14 5.58 2.97
CA LEU A 94 -6.36 4.99 2.42
C LEU A 94 -6.26 3.46 2.46
N ALA A 95 -7.23 2.79 3.07
CA ALA A 95 -7.21 1.34 3.33
C ALA A 95 -5.87 0.88 3.95
N PRO A 96 -5.53 1.36 5.17
CA PRO A 96 -4.21 1.12 5.76
C PRO A 96 -3.97 -0.34 6.13
N ILE A 97 -2.83 -0.88 5.72
CA ILE A 97 -2.43 -2.27 6.00
C ILE A 97 -1.14 -2.29 6.81
N ALA A 98 -1.21 -2.80 8.04
CA ALA A 98 -0.03 -3.09 8.87
C ALA A 98 -0.20 -4.42 9.59
N TYR A 99 -1.35 -4.64 10.21
CA TYR A 99 -1.77 -5.93 10.74
C TYR A 99 -2.75 -6.58 9.78
N MET A 100 -2.73 -7.91 9.67
CA MET A 100 -3.61 -8.66 8.78
C MET A 100 -4.26 -9.85 9.52
N ARG A 101 -4.64 -9.70 10.80
CA ARG A 101 -5.20 -10.81 11.59
C ARG A 101 -6.63 -11.13 11.19
N ASN A 102 -7.41 -10.11 10.82
CA ASN A 102 -8.86 -10.19 10.70
C ASN A 102 -9.38 -9.98 9.27
N HIS A 103 -8.48 -9.84 8.29
CA HIS A 103 -8.85 -9.65 6.89
C HIS A 103 -9.78 -10.75 6.35
N SER A 104 -10.70 -10.38 5.47
CA SER A 104 -11.75 -11.26 4.94
C SER A 104 -11.35 -11.99 3.65
N PHE A 105 -10.22 -11.65 3.04
CA PHE A 105 -9.71 -12.33 1.86
C PHE A 105 -9.36 -13.81 2.15
N ILE A 106 -10.14 -14.74 1.60
CA ILE A 106 -10.06 -16.15 1.97
C ILE A 106 -8.77 -16.83 1.49
N LEU A 107 -8.19 -16.38 0.37
CA LEU A 107 -6.98 -16.99 -0.18
C LEU A 107 -5.75 -16.73 0.69
N SER A 108 -5.70 -15.63 1.42
CA SER A 108 -4.60 -15.40 2.37
C SER A 108 -4.70 -16.29 3.60
N LYS A 109 -5.91 -16.72 4.01
CA LYS A 109 -6.06 -17.74 5.06
C LYS A 109 -5.50 -19.09 4.62
N LEU A 110 -5.80 -19.51 3.39
CA LEU A 110 -5.26 -20.74 2.80
C LEU A 110 -3.76 -20.63 2.52
N GLY A 111 -3.33 -19.53 1.92
CA GLY A 111 -1.93 -19.24 1.62
C GLY A 111 -1.07 -19.17 2.87
N GLY A 112 -1.60 -18.63 3.98
CA GLY A 112 -0.90 -18.54 5.27
C GLY A 112 -0.49 -19.91 5.84
N ILE A 113 -1.29 -20.96 5.58
CA ILE A 113 -0.98 -22.33 6.01
C ILE A 113 0.28 -22.86 5.30
N PHE A 114 0.44 -22.56 4.01
CA PHE A 114 1.51 -23.12 3.18
C PHE A 114 2.74 -22.21 3.08
N LEU A 115 2.53 -20.89 3.10
CA LEU A 115 3.55 -19.87 2.81
C LEU A 115 3.75 -18.86 3.93
N GLY A 116 2.87 -18.81 4.92
CA GLY A 116 2.97 -17.87 6.04
C GLY A 116 4.01 -18.24 7.10
N SER A 117 4.66 -19.40 6.97
CA SER A 117 5.83 -19.79 7.77
C SER A 117 7.00 -20.14 6.85
N PRO A 118 8.25 -19.84 7.25
CA PRO A 118 9.42 -20.23 6.49
C PRO A 118 9.46 -21.73 6.22
N SER A 119 9.49 -22.10 4.96
CA SER A 119 9.56 -23.49 4.49
C SER A 119 10.30 -23.55 3.16
N PHE A 120 10.64 -24.77 2.71
CA PHE A 120 11.20 -24.96 1.37
C PHE A 120 10.27 -24.40 0.28
N LEU A 121 8.95 -24.52 0.46
CA LEU A 121 7.96 -24.00 -0.48
C LEU A 121 7.92 -22.47 -0.50
N SER A 122 7.94 -21.81 0.66
CA SER A 122 7.99 -20.33 0.70
C SER A 122 9.30 -19.80 0.12
N TRP A 123 10.40 -20.53 0.32
CA TRP A 123 11.70 -20.16 -0.23
C TRP A 123 11.74 -20.28 -1.76
N ILE A 124 11.23 -21.37 -2.34
CA ILE A 124 11.26 -21.57 -3.81
C ILE A 124 10.27 -20.66 -4.55
N LEU A 125 9.13 -20.33 -3.94
CA LEU A 125 8.12 -19.44 -4.52
C LEU A 125 8.41 -17.96 -4.23
N GLY A 126 9.35 -17.66 -3.32
CA GLY A 126 9.81 -16.32 -3.04
C GLY A 126 10.73 -15.79 -4.15
N SER A 127 10.85 -14.47 -4.21
CA SER A 127 11.78 -13.78 -5.12
C SER A 127 11.58 -14.09 -6.59
N MET A 128 10.31 -14.14 -7.01
CA MET A 128 9.92 -14.24 -8.42
C MET A 128 9.14 -12.98 -8.84
N GLU A 129 9.15 -12.70 -10.14
CA GLU A 129 8.26 -11.70 -10.73
C GLU A 129 6.80 -12.17 -10.64
N LEU A 130 5.93 -11.29 -10.16
CA LEU A 130 4.52 -11.55 -10.01
C LEU A 130 3.70 -10.51 -10.79
N LEU A 131 2.76 -11.01 -11.60
CA LEU A 131 1.74 -10.21 -12.28
C LEU A 131 2.31 -8.99 -13.05
N PRO A 132 3.33 -9.17 -13.92
CA PRO A 132 3.82 -8.08 -14.74
C PRO A 132 2.82 -7.72 -15.84
N ILE A 133 2.73 -6.44 -16.19
CA ILE A 133 1.93 -6.01 -17.34
C ILE A 133 2.55 -6.58 -18.61
N THR A 134 1.72 -7.24 -19.42
CA THR A 134 2.13 -7.74 -20.75
C THR A 134 1.40 -6.98 -21.86
N SER A 135 2.00 -6.93 -23.05
CA SER A 135 1.32 -6.38 -24.24
C SER A 135 0.04 -7.16 -24.58
N LEU A 136 0.00 -8.46 -24.27
CA LEU A 136 -1.19 -9.29 -24.42
C LEU A 136 -2.32 -8.87 -23.47
N GLN A 137 -2.00 -8.60 -22.20
CA GLN A 137 -2.97 -8.10 -21.24
C GLN A 137 -3.62 -6.80 -21.73
N LYS A 138 -2.82 -5.82 -22.17
CA LYS A 138 -3.32 -4.54 -22.69
C LYS A 138 -4.33 -4.72 -23.83
N LEU A 139 -4.01 -5.59 -24.79
CA LEU A 139 -4.89 -5.90 -25.92
C LEU A 139 -6.21 -6.57 -25.47
N MET A 140 -6.13 -7.47 -24.49
CA MET A 140 -7.29 -8.17 -23.96
C MET A 140 -8.22 -7.26 -23.17
N CYS A 141 -7.69 -6.26 -22.46
CA CYS A 141 -8.49 -5.34 -21.65
C CYS A 141 -9.50 -4.53 -22.47
N GLU A 142 -9.14 -4.09 -23.69
CA GLU A 142 -10.08 -3.38 -24.59
C GLU A 142 -11.29 -4.24 -24.98
N HIS A 143 -11.08 -5.55 -25.13
CA HIS A 143 -12.12 -6.49 -25.54
C HIS A 143 -12.96 -6.98 -24.35
N VAL A 144 -12.34 -7.17 -23.18
CA VAL A 144 -13.00 -7.75 -22.01
C VAL A 144 -13.66 -6.69 -21.14
N CYS A 145 -13.03 -5.52 -20.95
CA CYS A 145 -13.45 -4.54 -19.93
C CYS A 145 -14.23 -3.33 -20.48
N SER A 146 -14.35 -3.17 -21.80
CA SER A 146 -15.05 -2.04 -22.41
C SER A 146 -16.55 -2.00 -22.08
N GLU A 147 -17.15 -0.81 -22.11
CA GLU A 147 -18.55 -0.60 -21.66
C GLU A 147 -19.58 -1.49 -22.34
N GLY A 148 -19.39 -1.82 -23.62
CA GLY A 148 -20.29 -2.70 -24.38
C GLY A 148 -19.93 -4.18 -24.34
N SER A 149 -18.88 -4.57 -23.61
CA SER A 149 -18.42 -5.96 -23.59
C SER A 149 -19.29 -6.85 -22.71
N MET A 150 -19.69 -8.00 -23.25
CA MET A 150 -20.37 -9.06 -22.50
C MET A 150 -19.49 -9.65 -21.39
N PHE A 151 -18.18 -9.43 -21.43
CA PHE A 151 -17.22 -9.98 -20.47
C PHE A 151 -16.78 -8.97 -19.39
N LYS A 152 -17.37 -7.78 -19.35
CA LYS A 152 -17.00 -6.70 -18.40
C LYS A 152 -17.01 -7.16 -16.93
N PHE A 153 -17.94 -8.07 -16.61
CA PHE A 153 -18.06 -8.68 -15.28
C PHE A 153 -16.80 -9.42 -14.82
N LEU A 154 -15.94 -9.89 -15.73
CA LEU A 154 -14.66 -10.52 -15.39
C LEU A 154 -13.65 -9.49 -14.85
N CYS A 155 -13.66 -8.26 -15.38
CA CYS A 155 -12.75 -7.21 -14.93
C CYS A 155 -13.17 -6.66 -13.57
N SER A 156 -14.47 -6.37 -13.39
CA SER A 156 -14.98 -5.99 -12.07
C SER A 156 -14.83 -7.16 -11.08
N GLY A 157 -15.10 -8.39 -11.51
CA GLY A 157 -15.02 -9.59 -10.66
C GLY A 157 -13.63 -9.85 -10.09
N LEU A 158 -12.55 -9.56 -10.82
CA LEU A 158 -11.19 -9.70 -10.27
C LEU A 158 -10.91 -8.65 -9.17
N LEU A 159 -11.37 -7.41 -9.37
CA LEU A 159 -11.24 -6.34 -8.38
C LEU A 159 -12.12 -6.65 -7.15
N ASP A 160 -13.36 -7.08 -7.36
CA ASP A 160 -14.28 -7.48 -6.30
C ASP A 160 -13.77 -8.68 -5.50
N PHE A 161 -13.12 -9.64 -6.17
CA PHE A 161 -12.53 -10.82 -5.54
C PHE A 161 -11.47 -10.47 -4.49
N ILE A 162 -10.63 -9.48 -4.78
CA ILE A 162 -9.56 -9.04 -3.88
C ILE A 162 -10.07 -7.96 -2.92
N GLY A 163 -10.86 -7.02 -3.42
CA GLY A 163 -11.20 -5.79 -2.71
C GLY A 163 -12.46 -5.87 -1.86
N GLY A 164 -13.40 -6.75 -2.20
CA GLY A 164 -14.70 -6.89 -1.56
C GLY A 164 -15.85 -6.86 -2.57
N TRP A 165 -16.72 -7.86 -2.53
CA TRP A 165 -17.83 -7.99 -3.48
C TRP A 165 -18.97 -7.03 -3.20
N GLY A 166 -19.70 -6.67 -4.25
CA GLY A 166 -20.99 -5.98 -4.14
C GLY A 166 -20.93 -4.45 -4.01
N THR A 167 -19.76 -3.85 -4.25
CA THR A 167 -19.66 -2.39 -4.34
C THR A 167 -20.49 -1.84 -5.50
N ARG A 168 -21.14 -0.70 -5.27
CA ARG A 168 -21.81 0.10 -6.30
C ARG A 168 -21.04 1.36 -6.67
N HIS A 169 -19.89 1.57 -6.04
CA HIS A 169 -19.12 2.81 -6.12
C HIS A 169 -18.07 2.75 -7.22
N LEU A 170 -17.61 1.56 -7.61
CA LEU A 170 -16.59 1.40 -8.63
C LEU A 170 -17.00 2.02 -9.96
N ASN A 171 -16.18 2.93 -10.47
CA ASN A 171 -16.42 3.59 -11.75
C ASN A 171 -16.19 2.62 -12.92
N GLN A 172 -17.30 2.12 -13.43
CA GLN A 172 -17.37 1.12 -14.48
C GLN A 172 -16.75 1.57 -15.81
N THR A 173 -16.60 2.87 -16.06
CA THR A 173 -15.94 3.38 -17.29
C THR A 173 -14.42 3.27 -17.22
N LEU A 174 -13.84 3.25 -16.01
CA LEU A 174 -12.39 3.18 -15.80
C LEU A 174 -11.83 1.76 -15.91
N LEU A 175 -12.66 0.72 -15.92
CA LEU A 175 -12.20 -0.68 -15.85
C LEU A 175 -11.24 -1.06 -16.98
N THR A 176 -11.40 -0.49 -18.17
CA THR A 176 -10.50 -0.74 -19.31
C THR A 176 -9.09 -0.23 -19.01
N ASP A 177 -8.99 1.02 -18.54
CA ASP A 177 -7.72 1.65 -18.21
C ASP A 177 -7.06 1.00 -16.98
N VAL A 178 -7.87 0.65 -15.98
CA VAL A 178 -7.43 -0.08 -14.79
C VAL A 178 -6.83 -1.43 -15.19
N CYS A 179 -7.52 -2.23 -15.98
CA CYS A 179 -7.02 -3.51 -16.47
C CYS A 179 -5.72 -3.36 -17.28
N ALA A 180 -5.62 -2.31 -18.11
CA ALA A 180 -4.45 -2.08 -18.95
C ALA A 180 -3.20 -1.64 -18.16
N THR A 181 -3.40 -1.16 -16.93
CA THR A 181 -2.34 -0.58 -16.08
C THR A 181 -2.11 -1.34 -14.77
N HIS A 182 -3.01 -2.24 -14.37
CA HIS A 182 -2.96 -3.00 -13.13
C HIS A 182 -3.29 -4.47 -13.39
N PRO A 183 -2.64 -5.42 -12.70
CA PRO A 183 -1.50 -5.26 -11.78
C PRO A 183 -0.22 -4.79 -12.50
N ALA A 184 0.60 -4.00 -11.81
CA ALA A 184 1.74 -3.31 -12.41
C ALA A 184 3.09 -4.05 -12.27
N GLY A 185 3.12 -5.24 -11.67
CA GLY A 185 4.34 -5.98 -11.34
C GLY A 185 4.74 -5.84 -9.86
N ALA A 186 5.17 -6.96 -9.27
CA ALA A 186 5.55 -7.08 -7.86
C ALA A 186 6.54 -8.26 -7.69
N SER A 187 7.30 -8.29 -6.58
CA SER A 187 7.92 -9.54 -6.13
C SER A 187 6.91 -10.43 -5.39
N THR A 188 6.96 -11.74 -5.62
CA THR A 188 6.21 -12.74 -4.83
C THR A 188 6.54 -12.69 -3.34
N SER A 189 7.74 -12.24 -2.98
CA SER A 189 8.14 -12.08 -1.57
C SER A 189 7.26 -11.08 -0.83
N GLN A 190 6.65 -10.10 -1.51
CA GLN A 190 5.70 -9.18 -0.86
C GLN A 190 4.44 -9.90 -0.39
N ILE A 191 3.88 -10.80 -1.22
CA ILE A 191 2.72 -11.62 -0.84
C ILE A 191 3.08 -12.54 0.31
N ILE A 192 4.20 -13.26 0.20
CA ILE A 192 4.66 -14.16 1.26
C ILE A 192 4.83 -13.40 2.58
N HIS A 193 5.39 -12.19 2.53
CA HIS A 193 5.55 -11.35 3.71
C HIS A 193 4.20 -11.00 4.37
N TYR A 194 3.18 -10.64 3.58
CA TYR A 194 1.83 -10.42 4.12
C TYR A 194 1.20 -11.69 4.72
N LEU A 195 1.43 -12.85 4.11
CA LEU A 195 0.99 -14.14 4.66
C LEU A 195 1.71 -14.46 5.98
N GLN A 196 2.97 -14.06 6.14
CA GLN A 196 3.69 -14.15 7.41
C GLN A 196 3.08 -13.24 8.49
N LEU A 197 2.58 -12.05 8.12
CA LEU A 197 1.87 -11.19 9.08
C LEU A 197 0.55 -11.82 9.54
N TYR A 198 -0.18 -12.48 8.64
CA TYR A 198 -1.38 -13.24 9.01
C TYR A 198 -1.04 -14.37 9.99
N THR A 199 -0.04 -15.18 9.68
CA THR A 199 0.33 -16.34 10.51
C THR A 199 0.93 -15.94 11.86
N SER A 200 1.75 -14.89 11.89
CA SER A 200 2.34 -14.40 13.15
C SER A 200 1.42 -13.49 13.95
N GLY A 201 0.46 -12.86 13.27
CA GLY A 201 -0.36 -11.79 13.81
C GLY A 201 0.43 -10.50 14.12
N ASP A 202 1.69 -10.35 13.72
CA ASP A 202 2.47 -9.18 14.10
C ASP A 202 2.96 -8.40 12.88
N PHE A 203 3.15 -7.08 13.04
CA PHE A 203 3.71 -6.22 12.01
C PHE A 203 5.23 -6.19 12.18
N ARG A 204 5.93 -7.02 11.42
CA ARG A 204 7.36 -7.33 11.59
C ARG A 204 8.07 -7.56 10.27
N GLN A 205 9.41 -7.57 10.29
CA GLN A 205 10.23 -7.83 9.09
C GLN A 205 10.05 -9.26 8.55
N TYR A 206 10.60 -9.51 7.37
CA TYR A 206 10.42 -10.77 6.64
C TYR A 206 11.05 -11.92 7.43
N ASP A 207 10.30 -13.01 7.62
CA ASP A 207 10.81 -14.20 8.28
C ASP A 207 11.58 -15.06 7.26
N HIS A 208 12.90 -15.10 7.36
CA HIS A 208 13.76 -15.89 6.48
C HIS A 208 13.98 -17.32 6.99
N GLY A 209 13.37 -17.69 8.12
CA GLY A 209 13.68 -18.91 8.87
C GLY A 209 14.82 -18.69 9.85
N ARG A 210 14.84 -19.50 10.91
CA ARG A 210 15.69 -19.29 12.10
C ARG A 210 17.16 -19.01 11.78
N GLU A 211 17.80 -19.88 11.00
CA GLU A 211 19.24 -19.76 10.68
C GLU A 211 19.54 -18.45 9.95
N GLN A 212 18.70 -18.11 8.95
CA GLN A 212 18.90 -16.90 8.16
C GLN A 212 18.53 -15.64 8.96
N ASN A 213 17.54 -15.70 9.85
CA ASN A 213 17.22 -14.62 10.78
C ASN A 213 18.37 -14.36 11.76
N GLU A 214 19.04 -15.41 12.28
CA GLU A 214 20.21 -15.24 13.16
C GLU A 214 21.36 -14.53 12.41
N ILE A 215 21.50 -14.75 11.10
CA ILE A 215 22.48 -14.05 10.26
C ILE A 215 22.08 -12.58 9.99
N ILE A 216 20.82 -12.34 9.60
CA ILE A 216 20.35 -11.02 9.15
C ILE A 216 20.05 -10.10 10.34
N TYR A 217 19.31 -10.63 11.33
CA TYR A 217 18.75 -9.86 12.44
C TYR A 217 19.50 -10.06 13.76
N GLN A 218 20.45 -11.00 13.84
CA GLN A 218 21.12 -11.38 15.09
C GLN A 218 20.15 -11.95 16.15
N GLN A 219 18.98 -12.46 15.71
CA GLN A 219 17.98 -13.10 16.54
C GLN A 219 17.18 -14.12 15.73
N ALA A 220 16.61 -15.13 16.39
CA ALA A 220 15.93 -16.26 15.73
C ALA A 220 14.62 -15.88 15.00
N THR A 221 13.98 -14.79 15.39
CA THR A 221 12.71 -14.30 14.83
C THR A 221 12.88 -12.91 14.25
N PRO A 222 12.14 -12.52 13.19
CA PRO A 222 12.25 -11.17 12.66
C PRO A 222 11.81 -10.11 13.69
N PRO A 223 12.45 -8.93 13.71
CA PRO A 223 12.07 -7.84 14.60
C PRO A 223 10.75 -7.19 14.17
N SER A 224 9.93 -6.79 15.16
CA SER A 224 8.70 -6.03 14.95
C SER A 224 8.99 -4.57 14.61
N TYR A 225 8.12 -3.96 13.80
CA TYR A 225 8.16 -2.53 13.56
C TYR A 225 7.50 -1.79 14.72
N ASN A 226 8.25 -0.94 15.41
CA ASN A 226 7.71 -0.17 16.53
C ASN A 226 6.95 1.06 16.02
N VAL A 227 5.66 0.90 15.71
CA VAL A 227 4.80 2.00 15.23
C VAL A 227 4.66 3.16 16.22
N LYS A 228 5.02 2.97 17.50
CA LYS A 228 5.09 4.06 18.49
C LYS A 228 6.17 5.10 18.18
N ASN A 229 7.12 4.77 17.31
CA ASN A 229 8.15 5.71 16.86
C ASN A 229 7.62 6.73 15.82
N ILE A 230 6.37 6.60 15.37
CA ILE A 230 5.77 7.48 14.37
C ILE A 230 5.21 8.71 15.06
N ASN A 231 5.81 9.87 14.80
CA ASN A 231 5.48 11.12 15.51
C ASN A 231 4.38 11.94 14.83
N SER A 232 4.13 11.72 13.54
CA SER A 232 3.09 12.43 12.79
C SER A 232 1.71 11.92 13.17
N CYS A 233 0.72 12.81 13.23
CA CYS A 233 -0.66 12.37 13.34
C CYS A 233 -1.12 11.74 12.02
N VAL A 234 -1.64 10.51 12.08
CA VAL A 234 -2.02 9.73 10.89
C VAL A 234 -3.52 9.78 10.68
N HIS A 235 -3.98 10.31 9.55
CA HIS A 235 -5.38 10.23 9.14
C HIS A 235 -5.63 8.93 8.37
N MET A 236 -6.50 8.06 8.90
CA MET A 236 -6.79 6.74 8.34
C MET A 236 -8.20 6.67 7.79
N TYR A 237 -8.33 6.25 6.54
CA TYR A 237 -9.59 6.13 5.82
C TYR A 237 -9.83 4.65 5.54
N TYR A 238 -10.91 4.08 6.08
CA TYR A 238 -11.15 2.63 6.06
C TYR A 238 -12.65 2.31 5.97
N SER A 239 -13.01 1.11 5.52
CA SER A 239 -14.41 0.75 5.24
C SER A 239 -14.74 -0.69 5.65
N ASP A 240 -16.04 -0.98 5.72
CA ASP A 240 -16.56 -2.27 6.21
C ASP A 240 -16.34 -3.42 5.24
N ASN A 241 -16.46 -3.13 3.94
CA ASN A 241 -16.39 -4.14 2.88
C ASN A 241 -14.98 -4.24 2.26
N ASP A 242 -13.95 -3.83 2.99
CA ASP A 242 -12.56 -3.98 2.56
C ASP A 242 -12.01 -5.35 2.99
N TYR A 243 -11.75 -6.22 2.02
CA TYR A 243 -11.28 -7.58 2.30
C TYR A 243 -9.81 -7.65 2.74
N MET A 244 -9.03 -6.58 2.57
CA MET A 244 -7.60 -6.53 2.84
C MET A 244 -7.28 -5.71 4.11
N SER A 245 -8.01 -4.61 4.32
CA SER A 245 -7.84 -3.66 5.41
C SER A 245 -9.01 -3.75 6.39
N ALA A 246 -9.08 -4.83 7.17
CA ALA A 246 -10.18 -5.07 8.12
C ALA A 246 -10.28 -3.96 9.18
N VAL A 247 -11.52 -3.60 9.53
CA VAL A 247 -11.86 -2.59 10.55
C VAL A 247 -11.11 -2.84 11.86
N GLU A 248 -11.10 -4.08 12.35
CA GLU A 248 -10.48 -4.45 13.62
C GLU A 248 -8.96 -4.25 13.58
N ASP A 249 -8.32 -4.51 12.43
CA ASP A 249 -6.87 -4.36 12.27
C ASP A 249 -6.48 -2.88 12.18
N VAL A 250 -7.30 -2.04 11.52
CA VAL A 250 -7.10 -0.58 11.45
C VAL A 250 -7.29 0.07 12.82
N GLU A 251 -8.37 -0.27 13.53
CA GLU A 251 -8.65 0.26 14.87
C GLU A 251 -7.60 -0.19 15.88
N TYR A 252 -7.12 -1.43 15.78
CA TYR A 252 -5.99 -1.91 16.58
C TYR A 252 -4.72 -1.12 16.29
N LEU A 253 -4.36 -0.92 15.01
CA LEU A 253 -3.20 -0.11 14.63
C LEU A 253 -3.29 1.31 15.19
N ALA A 254 -4.45 1.96 15.06
CA ALA A 254 -4.69 3.31 15.56
C ALA A 254 -4.49 3.39 17.09
N SER A 255 -4.85 2.35 17.84
CA SER A 255 -4.63 2.29 19.29
C SER A 255 -3.15 2.24 19.71
N LEU A 256 -2.25 1.86 18.79
CA LEU A 256 -0.82 1.77 19.04
C LEU A 256 -0.06 3.04 18.65
N LEU A 257 -0.64 3.89 17.79
CA LEU A 257 -0.01 5.10 17.29
C LEU A 257 -0.09 6.25 18.31
N PRO A 258 0.92 7.14 18.38
CA PRO A 258 0.85 8.32 19.25
C PRO A 258 -0.30 9.27 18.90
N CYS A 259 -0.66 9.39 17.62
CA CYS A 259 -1.81 10.16 17.15
C CYS A 259 -2.40 9.53 15.88
N ALA A 260 -3.69 9.23 15.91
CA ALA A 260 -4.43 8.73 14.76
C ALA A 260 -5.83 9.36 14.72
N GLU A 261 -6.26 9.80 13.54
CA GLU A 261 -7.63 10.22 13.29
C GLU A 261 -8.30 9.25 12.32
N LEU A 262 -9.38 8.63 12.78
CA LEU A 262 -10.09 7.59 12.05
C LEU A 262 -11.27 8.19 11.27
N TYR A 263 -11.35 7.88 9.98
CA TYR A 263 -12.50 8.16 9.13
C TYR A 263 -13.01 6.87 8.50
N ARG A 264 -14.03 6.28 9.14
CA ARG A 264 -14.75 5.13 8.59
C ARG A 264 -15.70 5.62 7.49
N ILE A 265 -15.55 5.08 6.28
CA ILE A 265 -16.34 5.49 5.11
C ILE A 265 -17.84 5.23 5.39
N PRO A 266 -18.74 6.20 5.14
CA PRO A 266 -20.16 6.08 5.46
C PRO A 266 -20.94 5.24 4.43
N TYR A 267 -20.33 4.18 3.91
CA TYR A 267 -20.92 3.25 2.94
C TYR A 267 -20.48 1.84 3.31
N SER A 268 -21.44 1.01 3.69
CA SER A 268 -21.16 -0.37 4.12
C SER A 268 -20.69 -1.29 2.99
N ASP A 269 -20.87 -0.88 1.73
CA ASP A 269 -20.45 -1.61 0.53
C ASP A 269 -19.14 -1.07 -0.10
N TRP A 270 -18.51 -0.05 0.48
CA TRP A 270 -17.25 0.51 -0.02
C TRP A 270 -16.08 -0.46 0.18
N ASN A 271 -15.44 -0.84 -0.90
CA ASN A 271 -14.41 -1.87 -0.94
C ASN A 271 -12.99 -1.29 -1.08
N HIS A 272 -11.99 -2.17 -1.14
CA HIS A 272 -10.58 -1.78 -1.17
C HIS A 272 -10.18 -0.86 -2.34
N TYR A 273 -10.81 -1.00 -3.51
CA TYR A 273 -10.46 -0.25 -4.72
C TYR A 273 -11.28 1.02 -4.89
N ASP A 274 -12.42 1.14 -4.20
CA ASP A 274 -13.23 2.34 -4.21
C ASP A 274 -12.48 3.57 -3.67
N PHE A 275 -11.46 3.37 -2.83
CA PHE A 275 -10.56 4.44 -2.38
C PHE A 275 -9.81 5.15 -3.52
N LEU A 276 -9.68 4.51 -4.69
CA LEU A 276 -9.03 5.08 -5.88
C LEU A 276 -10.01 5.33 -7.02
N TRP A 277 -10.91 4.39 -7.26
CA TRP A 277 -11.71 4.34 -8.49
C TRP A 277 -13.21 4.48 -8.27
N SER A 278 -13.63 4.95 -7.10
CA SER A 278 -15.04 5.26 -6.86
C SER A 278 -15.51 6.47 -7.68
N ILE A 279 -16.74 6.43 -8.19
CA ILE A 279 -17.43 7.59 -8.78
C ILE A 279 -17.60 8.76 -7.79
N ASN A 280 -17.54 8.48 -6.48
CA ASN A 280 -17.70 9.44 -5.39
C ASN A 280 -16.39 9.73 -4.63
N VAL A 281 -15.24 9.25 -5.13
CA VAL A 281 -13.94 9.37 -4.43
C VAL A 281 -13.58 10.84 -4.12
N LYS A 282 -13.97 11.77 -4.99
CA LYS A 282 -13.71 13.19 -4.82
C LYS A 282 -14.39 13.75 -3.57
N GLU A 283 -15.69 13.50 -3.43
CA GLU A 283 -16.51 14.05 -2.35
C GLU A 283 -16.24 13.34 -1.02
N VAL A 284 -16.02 12.03 -1.06
CA VAL A 284 -15.91 11.20 0.16
C VAL A 284 -14.52 11.30 0.78
N ILE A 285 -13.48 11.29 -0.05
CA ILE A 285 -12.08 11.20 0.39
C ILE A 285 -11.32 12.47 0.03
N ASN A 286 -11.29 12.80 -1.26
CA ASN A 286 -10.23 13.68 -1.73
C ASN A 286 -10.40 15.14 -1.27
N ASN A 287 -11.62 15.68 -1.29
CA ASN A 287 -11.90 17.01 -0.75
C ASN A 287 -11.53 17.08 0.74
N ARG A 288 -11.85 16.02 1.51
CA ARG A 288 -11.51 15.93 2.93
C ARG A 288 -10.00 15.92 3.18
N ILE A 289 -9.22 15.30 2.30
CA ILE A 289 -7.75 15.34 2.35
C ILE A 289 -7.27 16.77 2.09
N ILE A 290 -7.75 17.41 1.02
CA ILE A 290 -7.39 18.80 0.68
C ILE A 290 -7.72 19.73 1.84
N ASP A 291 -8.93 19.66 2.42
CA ASP A 291 -9.35 20.49 3.55
C ASP A 291 -8.45 20.31 4.79
N LYS A 292 -7.85 19.13 4.98
CA LYS A 292 -6.91 18.86 6.07
C LYS A 292 -5.51 19.41 5.75
N MET A 293 -5.05 19.25 4.52
CA MET A 293 -3.77 19.81 4.06
C MET A 293 -3.78 21.34 4.15
N GLU A 294 -4.84 21.98 3.68
CA GLU A 294 -5.00 23.44 3.72
C GLU A 294 -5.04 23.97 5.16
N ARG A 295 -5.79 23.31 6.06
CA ARG A 295 -5.80 23.68 7.48
C ARG A 295 -4.42 23.56 8.12
N TYR A 296 -3.72 22.46 7.87
CA TYR A 296 -2.37 22.28 8.37
C TYR A 296 -1.44 23.41 7.90
N ASP A 297 -1.46 23.73 6.61
CA ASP A 297 -0.62 24.78 6.03
C ASP A 297 -0.98 26.17 6.60
N ILE A 298 -2.27 26.49 6.79
CA ILE A 298 -2.70 27.75 7.42
C ILE A 298 -2.20 27.87 8.86
N GLU A 299 -2.38 26.82 9.67
CA GLU A 299 -1.96 26.80 11.07
C GLU A 299 -0.44 27.01 11.21
N HIS A 300 0.35 26.36 10.35
CA HIS A 300 1.82 26.41 10.41
C HIS A 300 2.43 27.62 9.69
N ALA A 301 1.73 28.23 8.73
CA ALA A 301 2.15 29.49 8.12
C ALA A 301 1.87 30.71 9.02
N THR A 302 0.79 30.67 9.80
CA THR A 302 0.33 31.82 10.62
C THR A 302 0.72 31.71 12.10
N GLY A 303 1.12 30.53 12.58
CA GLY A 303 1.38 30.28 14.00
C GLY A 303 0.11 30.28 14.86
N MET A 304 -1.07 30.20 14.23
CA MET A 304 -2.37 30.13 14.91
C MET A 304 -2.84 28.68 14.96
N SER A 305 -3.14 28.17 16.16
CA SER A 305 -3.90 26.92 16.33
C SER A 305 -5.39 27.25 16.37
N PHE A 306 -6.18 26.59 15.53
CA PHE A 306 -7.65 26.66 15.54
C PHE A 306 -8.26 25.42 16.21
#